data_AF-A0A523GCL8-F1
#
_entry.id   AF-A0A523GCL8-F1
#
_cell.length_a   1.000
_cell.length_b   1.000
_cell.length_c   1.000
_cell.angle_alpha   90.00
_cell.angle_beta   90.00
_cell.angle_gamma   90.00
#
_symmetry.space_group_name_H-M   'P 1'
#
loop_
_entity.id
_entity.type
_entity.pdbx_description
1 polymer ?
#
loop_
_entity_poly.entity_id
_entity_poly.type
_entity_poly.pdbx_seq_one_letter_code
_entity_poly.pdbx_strand_id
1 'polypeptide(L)'
;MKRYSRREFVKQNSITGLGAVIAMDMTPNVFAHWVKDADTPVILGGQPVRTKSWPDWPIWNPETDEELIIKVLRSGQWSRASVVAEFEETWAETLGAKRCLAVV
;
A
#
# COMPACT_ATOMS: atom_id res chain seq x y z
N MET A 1 -36.50 -6.85 -7.54
CA MET A 1 -35.25 -7.39 -6.96
C MET A 1 -35.06 -6.73 -5.58
N LYS A 2 -34.94 -7.48 -4.48
CA LYS A 2 -34.73 -6.87 -3.15
C LYS A 2 -33.34 -6.24 -3.10
N ARG A 3 -33.25 -4.98 -2.64
CA ARG A 3 -31.98 -4.23 -2.55
C ARG A 3 -31.42 -4.41 -1.14
N TYR A 4 -30.29 -5.13 -1.03
CA TYR A 4 -29.61 -5.31 0.25
C TYR A 4 -28.51 -4.26 0.42
N SER A 5 -28.37 -3.70 1.62
CA SER A 5 -27.17 -2.95 1.98
C SER A 5 -25.99 -3.91 2.19
N ARG A 6 -24.76 -3.41 2.04
CA ARG A 6 -23.53 -4.22 2.23
C ARG A 6 -23.52 -4.94 3.59
N ARG A 7 -24.00 -4.29 4.65
CA ARG A 7 -24.06 -4.85 6.01
C ARG A 7 -25.10 -5.97 6.14
N GLU A 8 -26.26 -5.81 5.50
CA GLU A 8 -27.32 -6.84 5.49
C GLU A 8 -26.90 -8.06 4.67
N PHE A 9 -26.24 -7.84 3.54
CA PHE A 9 -25.68 -8.92 2.73
C PHE A 9 -24.67 -9.75 3.53
N VAL A 10 -23.75 -9.11 4.26
CA VAL A 10 -22.78 -9.83 5.11
C VAL A 10 -23.48 -10.59 6.23
N LYS A 11 -24.44 -9.98 6.94
CA LYS A 11 -25.21 -10.65 8.02
C LYS A 11 -26.03 -11.84 7.52
N GLN A 12 -26.65 -11.71 6.36
CA GLN A 12 -27.52 -12.75 5.82
C GLN A 12 -26.71 -13.92 5.25
N ASN A 13 -25.54 -13.66 4.67
CA ASN A 13 -24.65 -14.71 4.17
C ASN A 13 -23.70 -15.29 5.22
N SER A 14 -23.43 -14.59 6.33
CA SER A 14 -22.62 -15.13 7.44
C SER A 14 -23.31 -16.30 8.15
N ILE A 15 -24.65 -16.31 8.18
CA ILE A 15 -25.43 -17.41 8.77
C ILE A 15 -25.33 -18.68 7.90
N THR A 16 -25.33 -18.52 6.57
CA THR A 16 -25.11 -19.64 5.63
C THR A 16 -23.67 -20.18 5.70
N GLY A 17 -22.69 -19.31 6.01
CA GLY A 17 -21.28 -19.70 6.15
C GLY A 17 -20.99 -20.61 7.35
N LEU A 18 -21.77 -20.54 8.42
CA LEU A 18 -21.60 -21.41 9.61
C LEU A 18 -21.82 -22.89 9.31
N GLY A 19 -22.69 -23.23 8.34
CA GLY A 19 -22.90 -24.62 7.92
C GLY A 19 -21.71 -25.22 7.17
N ALA A 20 -20.87 -24.39 6.51
CA ALA A 20 -19.66 -24.84 5.85
C ALA A 20 -18.52 -25.13 6.84
N VAL A 21 -18.51 -24.50 8.03
CA VAL A 21 -17.49 -24.71 9.06
C VAL A 21 -17.54 -26.15 9.61
N ILE A 22 -18.73 -26.75 9.71
CA ILE A 22 -18.88 -28.16 10.11
C ILE A 22 -18.31 -29.12 9.05
N ALA A 23 -18.36 -28.74 7.76
CA ALA A 23 -17.75 -29.51 6.68
C ALA A 23 -16.23 -29.27 6.53
N MET A 24 -15.70 -28.16 7.08
CA MET A 24 -14.28 -27.82 7.04
C MET A 24 -13.42 -28.63 8.02
N ASP A 25 -14.01 -29.27 9.03
CA ASP A 25 -13.31 -30.19 9.94
C ASP A 25 -12.70 -31.41 9.22
N MET A 26 -13.04 -31.62 7.94
CA MET A 26 -12.50 -32.71 7.11
C MET A 26 -11.50 -32.25 6.02
N THR A 27 -11.08 -30.98 6.00
CA THR A 27 -10.06 -30.49 5.05
C THR A 27 -8.68 -30.34 5.71
N PRO A 28 -7.62 -30.95 5.16
CA PRO A 28 -6.32 -30.99 5.82
C PRO A 28 -5.63 -29.63 5.78
N ASN A 29 -5.21 -29.11 6.94
CA ASN A 29 -4.07 -28.22 7.28
C ASN A 29 -3.67 -27.00 6.41
N VAL A 30 -4.17 -26.80 5.18
CA VAL A 30 -3.71 -25.70 4.31
C VAL A 30 -4.25 -24.35 4.74
N PHE A 31 -5.47 -24.29 5.29
CA PHE A 31 -6.05 -23.07 5.86
C PHE A 31 -5.71 -22.85 7.34
N ALA A 32 -5.35 -23.91 8.06
CA ALA A 32 -5.01 -23.83 9.49
C ALA A 32 -3.71 -23.05 9.75
N HIS A 33 -2.80 -22.98 8.76
CA HIS A 33 -1.57 -22.19 8.88
C HIS A 33 -1.85 -20.68 8.83
N TRP A 34 -2.76 -20.24 7.96
CA TRP A 34 -3.14 -18.82 7.79
C TRP A 34 -3.82 -18.20 9.01
N VAL A 35 -4.52 -19.02 9.79
CA VAL A 35 -5.22 -18.58 11.01
C VAL A 35 -4.28 -18.55 12.22
N LYS A 36 -3.19 -19.34 12.21
CA LYS A 36 -2.24 -19.40 13.33
C LYS A 36 -1.34 -18.15 13.44
N ASP A 37 -1.05 -17.50 12.32
CA ASP A 37 -0.16 -16.33 12.30
C ASP A 37 -0.88 -14.98 12.45
N ALA A 38 -2.21 -14.98 12.55
CA ALA A 38 -2.98 -13.77 12.76
C ALA A 38 -3.01 -13.41 14.25
N ASP A 39 -2.06 -12.59 14.70
CA ASP A 39 -2.09 -12.00 16.03
C ASP A 39 -3.39 -11.23 16.29
N THR A 40 -3.80 -11.19 17.56
CA THR A 40 -5.00 -10.43 17.96
C THR A 40 -4.82 -8.95 17.56
N PRO A 41 -5.77 -8.32 16.85
CA PRO A 41 -5.67 -6.91 16.53
C PRO A 41 -5.53 -6.04 17.78
N VAL A 42 -4.74 -4.96 17.71
CA VAL A 42 -4.53 -4.02 18.83
C VAL A 42 -5.84 -3.47 19.39
N ILE A 43 -6.80 -3.17 18.51
CA ILE A 43 -8.12 -2.66 18.91
C ILE A 43 -8.90 -3.66 19.76
N LEU A 44 -8.54 -4.95 19.71
CA LEU A 44 -9.10 -6.04 20.51
C LEU A 44 -8.19 -6.46 21.68
N GLY A 45 -7.12 -5.70 21.96
CA GLY A 45 -6.20 -5.95 23.08
C GLY A 45 -4.95 -6.75 22.73
N GLY A 46 -4.64 -6.97 21.46
CA GLY A 46 -3.37 -7.59 21.06
C GLY A 46 -2.19 -6.61 20.96
N GLN A 47 -1.02 -7.15 20.58
CA GLN A 47 0.22 -6.36 20.54
C GLN A 47 0.30 -5.47 19.28
N PRO A 48 0.86 -4.25 19.39
CA PRO A 48 1.03 -3.38 18.25
C PRO A 48 2.07 -3.91 17.27
N VAL A 49 1.66 -4.01 16.00
CA VAL A 49 2.54 -4.39 14.88
C VAL A 49 3.77 -3.47 14.77
N ARG A 50 3.62 -2.20 15.15
CA ARG A 50 4.70 -1.21 15.20
C ARG A 50 4.73 -0.51 16.55
N THR A 51 5.85 -0.63 17.24
CA THR A 51 6.10 0.03 18.54
C THR A 51 6.83 1.37 18.42
N LYS A 52 7.48 1.63 17.28
CA LYS A 52 8.20 2.89 17.01
C LYS A 52 7.26 3.95 16.42
N SER A 53 7.55 5.22 16.68
CA SER A 53 6.86 6.33 16.01
C SER A 53 7.02 6.25 14.49
N TRP A 54 6.10 6.89 13.76
CA TRP A 54 6.24 7.07 12.33
C TRP A 54 7.43 7.98 12.02
N PRO A 55 8.13 7.79 10.89
CA PRO A 55 9.12 8.75 10.45
C PRO A 55 8.45 10.09 10.14
N ASP A 56 9.21 11.18 10.29
CA ASP A 56 8.77 12.49 9.83
C ASP A 56 8.66 12.50 8.29
N TRP A 57 7.76 13.34 7.79
CA TRP A 57 7.51 13.49 6.36
C TRP A 57 7.61 14.97 5.97
N PRO A 58 8.24 15.31 4.83
CA PRO A 58 8.89 14.42 3.86
C PRO A 58 10.20 13.81 4.37
N ILE A 59 10.58 12.67 3.79
CA ILE A 59 11.94 12.14 3.96
C ILE A 59 12.86 13.02 3.11
N TRP A 60 13.71 13.80 3.75
CA TRP A 60 14.69 14.68 3.11
C TRP A 60 16.10 14.27 3.55
N ASN A 61 16.97 13.95 2.59
CA ASN A 61 18.37 13.66 2.84
C ASN A 61 19.25 14.78 2.28
N PRO A 62 19.74 15.72 3.13
CA PRO A 62 20.55 16.85 2.68
C PRO A 62 21.78 16.45 1.85
N GLU A 63 22.40 15.30 2.17
CA GLU A 63 23.62 14.84 1.49
C GLU A 63 23.38 14.48 0.02
N THR A 64 22.18 14.01 -0.34
CA THR A 64 21.85 13.59 -1.71
C THR A 64 20.94 14.57 -2.42
N ASP A 65 20.00 15.18 -1.71
CA ASP A 65 18.88 15.89 -2.34
C ASP A 65 19.23 17.37 -2.55
N GLU A 66 20.02 17.97 -1.66
CA GLU A 66 20.37 19.41 -1.73
C GLU A 66 21.24 19.72 -2.94
N GLU A 67 22.19 18.83 -3.27
CA GLU A 67 23.07 18.99 -4.42
C GLU A 67 22.28 19.06 -5.73
N LEU A 68 21.25 18.20 -5.89
CA LEU A 68 20.39 18.18 -7.08
C LEU A 68 19.61 19.49 -7.24
N ILE A 69 19.06 20.02 -6.14
CA ILE A 69 18.37 21.32 -6.14
C ILE A 69 19.33 22.43 -6.55
N ILE A 70 20.50 22.51 -5.91
CA ILE A 70 21.50 23.54 -6.20
C ILE A 70 21.95 23.46 -7.66
N LYS A 71 22.13 22.26 -8.22
CA LYS A 71 22.50 22.04 -9.62
C LYS A 71 21.43 22.59 -10.58
N VAL A 72 20.15 22.32 -10.33
CA VAL A 72 19.04 22.88 -11.14
C VAL A 72 19.03 24.40 -11.07
N LEU A 73 19.15 24.98 -9.87
CA LEU A 73 19.15 26.42 -9.68
C LEU A 73 20.31 27.08 -10.45
N ARG A 74 21.52 26.54 -10.32
CA ARG A 74 22.73 27.03 -11.01
C ARG A 74 22.68 26.83 -12.53
N SER A 75 21.97 25.81 -13.02
CA SER A 75 21.85 25.56 -14.46
C SER A 75 21.08 26.65 -15.21
N GLY A 76 20.23 27.41 -14.52
CA GLY A 76 19.31 28.38 -15.13
C GLY A 76 18.19 27.73 -15.97
N GLN A 77 18.11 26.41 -16.04
CA GLN A 77 17.07 25.69 -16.76
C GLN A 77 15.95 25.29 -15.81
N TRP A 78 14.94 26.17 -15.71
CA TRP A 78 13.77 25.96 -14.85
C TRP A 78 12.52 25.62 -15.66
N SER A 79 12.72 25.12 -16.87
CA SER A 79 11.67 24.51 -17.69
C SER A 79 11.70 23.00 -17.51
N ARG A 80 10.80 22.28 -18.20
CA ARG A 80 10.81 20.81 -18.22
C ARG A 80 12.00 20.20 -18.96
N ALA A 81 12.90 21.01 -19.50
CA ALA A 81 14.08 20.50 -20.16
C ALA A 81 15.06 19.87 -19.14
N SER A 82 15.70 18.78 -19.55
CA SER A 82 16.65 17.98 -18.76
C SER A 82 16.06 17.27 -17.55
N VAL A 83 16.08 17.84 -16.34
CA VAL A 83 15.84 17.09 -15.10
C VAL A 83 14.43 16.48 -15.04
N VAL A 84 13.42 17.17 -15.57
CA VAL A 84 12.06 16.60 -15.65
C VAL A 84 11.99 15.45 -16.65
N ALA A 85 12.72 15.53 -17.78
CA ALA A 85 12.78 14.46 -18.76
C ALA A 85 13.50 13.22 -18.21
N GLU A 86 14.58 13.41 -17.46
CA GLU A 86 15.29 12.34 -16.73
C GLU A 86 14.38 11.65 -15.72
N PHE A 87 13.60 12.44 -14.96
CA PHE A 87 12.59 11.91 -14.04
C PHE A 87 11.53 11.10 -14.78
N GLU A 88 10.95 11.62 -15.86
CA GLU A 88 9.90 10.94 -16.63
C GLU A 88 10.39 9.60 -17.21
N GLU A 89 11.62 9.56 -17.72
CA GLU A 89 12.25 8.34 -18.23
C GLU A 89 12.43 7.32 -17.10
N THR A 90 13.13 7.71 -16.02
CA THR A 90 13.42 6.84 -14.88
C THR A 90 12.14 6.34 -14.21
N TRP A 91 11.12 7.19 -14.10
CA TRP A 91 9.85 6.82 -13.48
C TRP A 91 9.03 5.86 -14.35
N ALA A 92 9.03 6.05 -15.68
CA ALA A 92 8.42 5.10 -16.60
C ALA A 92 9.06 3.71 -16.47
N GLU A 93 10.39 3.65 -16.44
CA GLU A 93 11.14 2.39 -16.24
C GLU A 93 10.83 1.74 -14.89
N THR A 94 10.83 2.53 -13.82
CA THR A 94 10.54 2.05 -12.45
C THR A 94 9.17 1.38 -12.35
N LEU A 95 8.19 1.92 -13.06
CA LEU A 95 6.82 1.39 -13.09
C LEU A 95 6.60 0.31 -14.16
N GLY A 96 7.58 0.04 -15.03
CA GLY A 96 7.41 -0.81 -16.21
C GLY A 96 6.40 -0.24 -17.23
N ALA A 97 6.21 1.08 -17.22
CA ALA A 97 5.35 1.79 -18.13
C ALA A 97 6.11 2.21 -19.39
N LYS A 98 5.41 2.34 -20.52
CA LYS A 98 6.04 2.77 -21.78
C LYS A 98 6.48 4.25 -21.76
N ARG A 99 5.74 5.10 -21.04
CA ARG A 99 5.94 6.55 -20.96
C ARG A 99 5.42 7.09 -19.64
N CYS A 100 6.00 8.18 -19.17
CA CYS A 100 5.51 9.01 -18.08
C CYS A 100 5.32 10.46 -18.57
N LEU A 101 4.45 11.21 -17.91
CA LEU A 101 4.32 12.66 -18.06
C LEU A 101 4.15 13.28 -16.68
N ALA A 102 5.09 14.12 -16.27
CA ALA A 102 4.98 14.94 -15.09
C ALA A 102 4.06 16.14 -15.38
N VAL A 103 3.06 16.34 -14.51
CA VAL A 103 2.11 17.45 -14.61
C VAL A 103 2.27 18.39 -13.41
N VAL A 104 1.99 19.67 -13.64
CA VAL A 104 1.95 20.73 -12.62
C VAL A 104 0.52 20.96 -12.19
#